data_AF-A0A412AWQ0-F1
#
_entry.id   AF-A0A412AWQ0-F1
#
_cell.length_a   1.000
_cell.length_b   1.000
_cell.length_c   1.000
_cell.angle_alpha   90.00
_cell.angle_beta   90.00
_cell.angle_gamma   90.00
#
_symmetry.space_group_name_H-M   'P 1'
#
loop_
_entity.id
_entity.type
_entity.pdbx_description
1 polymer ?
#
loop_
_entity_poly.entity_id
_entity_poly.type
_entity_poly.pdbx_seq_one_letter_code
_entity_poly.pdbx_strand_id
1 'polypeptide(L)'
;MTFDELSLMAFRNDPLPRFVKLHEMTAYFGLQNIYWSYEHRFISKDQAANRKKELQYRFEDEVKKYEDSLKDYQYIDQIRVAFGGQFKAVKESGCPVCRRLIEILDGRNLSEGQDT
;
A
#
# COMPACT_ATOMS: atom_id res chain seq x y z
N MET A 1 -11.44 0.22 -7.48
CA MET A 1 -11.99 0.92 -8.64
C MET A 1 -10.94 0.95 -9.73
N THR A 2 -11.39 0.90 -10.98
CA THR A 2 -10.51 1.05 -12.15
C THR A 2 -10.15 2.51 -12.38
N PHE A 3 -9.11 2.77 -13.16
CA PHE A 3 -8.75 4.13 -13.55
C PHE A 3 -9.88 4.84 -14.31
N ASP A 4 -10.62 4.11 -15.15
CA ASP A 4 -11.74 4.66 -15.93
C ASP A 4 -12.95 5.00 -15.05
N GLU A 5 -13.25 4.19 -14.03
CA GLU A 5 -14.27 4.52 -13.03
C GLU A 5 -13.91 5.83 -12.31
N LEU A 6 -12.66 5.95 -11.84
CA LEU A 6 -12.16 7.16 -11.20
C LEU A 6 -12.18 8.37 -12.15
N SER A 7 -11.87 8.16 -13.43
CA SER A 7 -11.92 9.19 -14.48
C SER A 7 -13.33 9.72 -14.67
N LEU A 8 -14.34 8.85 -14.73
CA LEU A 8 -15.74 9.25 -14.85
C LEU A 8 -16.23 9.98 -13.60
N MET A 9 -15.89 9.48 -12.41
CA MET A 9 -16.26 10.12 -11.14
C MET A 9 -15.64 11.52 -11.02
N ALA A 10 -14.34 11.65 -11.30
CA ALA A 10 -13.63 12.93 -11.24
C ALA A 10 -14.21 13.94 -12.24
N PHE A 11 -14.63 13.49 -13.43
CA PHE A 11 -15.27 14.35 -14.43
C PHE A 11 -16.63 14.87 -13.94
N ARG A 12 -17.40 14.03 -13.25
CA ARG A 12 -18.72 14.36 -12.70
C ARG A 12 -18.67 15.10 -11.37
N ASN A 13 -17.49 15.16 -10.74
CA ASN A 13 -17.30 15.56 -9.35
C ASN A 13 -18.11 14.70 -8.36
N ASP A 14 -18.26 13.41 -8.66
CA ASP A 14 -18.91 12.45 -7.77
C ASP A 14 -18.00 12.21 -6.54
N PRO A 15 -18.54 12.23 -5.30
CA PRO A 15 -17.73 12.06 -4.11
C PRO A 15 -17.08 10.66 -4.06
N LEU A 16 -15.83 10.61 -3.62
CA LEU A 16 -15.15 9.34 -3.35
C LEU A 16 -15.85 8.56 -2.21
N PRO A 17 -15.93 7.23 -2.31
CA PRO A 17 -16.37 6.38 -1.20
C PRO A 17 -15.49 6.59 0.05
N ARG A 18 -16.05 6.28 1.24
CA ARG A 18 -15.36 6.49 2.53
C ARG A 18 -14.05 5.71 2.69
N PHE A 19 -13.92 4.53 2.07
CA PHE A 19 -12.80 3.61 2.29
C PHE A 19 -12.06 3.29 1.00
N VAL A 20 -11.70 4.34 0.25
CA VAL A 20 -10.85 4.20 -0.93
C VAL A 20 -9.39 3.98 -0.56
N LYS A 21 -8.69 3.27 -1.43
CA LYS A 21 -7.24 3.06 -1.31
C LYS A 21 -6.51 4.35 -1.66
N LEU A 22 -5.28 4.51 -1.16
CA LEU A 22 -4.49 5.72 -1.36
C LEU A 22 -4.22 6.02 -2.84
N HIS A 23 -3.93 5.00 -3.65
CA HIS A 23 -3.71 5.16 -5.09
C HIS A 23 -4.99 5.59 -5.83
N GLU A 24 -6.16 5.13 -5.40
CA GLU A 24 -7.46 5.56 -5.95
C GLU A 24 -7.73 7.03 -5.64
N MET A 25 -7.52 7.43 -4.38
CA MET A 25 -7.65 8.82 -3.94
C MET A 25 -6.71 9.76 -4.72
N THR A 26 -5.46 9.34 -4.89
CA THR A 26 -4.43 10.11 -5.60
C THR A 26 -4.78 10.28 -7.07
N ALA A 27 -5.23 9.22 -7.74
CA ALA A 27 -5.67 9.28 -9.13
C ALA A 27 -6.89 10.18 -9.30
N TYR A 28 -7.91 10.07 -8.43
CA TYR A 28 -9.11 10.91 -8.49
C TYR A 28 -8.79 12.41 -8.41
N PHE A 29 -8.01 12.83 -7.41
CA PHE A 29 -7.65 14.25 -7.28
C PHE A 29 -6.73 14.74 -8.40
N GLY A 30 -5.83 13.87 -8.90
CA GLY A 30 -5.03 14.16 -10.08
C GLY A 30 -5.89 14.39 -11.32
N LEU A 31 -6.91 13.56 -11.53
CA LEU A 31 -7.87 13.68 -12.63
C LEU A 31 -8.69 14.98 -12.52
N GLN A 32 -9.21 15.29 -11.34
CA GLN A 32 -9.92 16.56 -11.10
C GLN A 32 -9.04 17.77 -11.43
N ASN A 33 -7.78 17.76 -11.01
CA ASN A 33 -6.84 18.83 -11.34
C ASN A 33 -6.61 18.96 -12.85
N ILE A 34 -6.46 17.85 -13.57
CA ILE A 34 -6.30 17.86 -15.04
C ILE A 34 -7.54 18.45 -15.70
N TYR A 35 -8.75 18.02 -15.30
CA TYR A 35 -10.00 18.51 -15.88
C TYR A 35 -10.22 19.98 -15.61
N TRP A 36 -10.05 20.41 -14.37
CA TRP A 36 -10.14 21.81 -13.99
C TRP A 36 -9.13 22.67 -14.76
N SER A 37 -7.88 22.21 -14.88
CA SER A 37 -6.82 22.94 -15.60
C SER A 37 -7.13 23.09 -17.09
N TYR A 38 -7.69 22.05 -17.71
CA TYR A 38 -8.10 22.08 -19.11
C TYR A 38 -9.30 23.00 -19.34
N GLU A 39 -10.32 22.90 -18.48
CA GLU A 39 -11.52 23.75 -18.52
C GLU A 39 -11.17 25.24 -18.42
N HIS A 40 -10.22 25.59 -17.55
CA HIS A 40 -9.74 26.95 -17.36
C HIS A 40 -8.63 27.34 -18.34
N ARG A 41 -8.35 26.51 -19.35
CA ARG A 41 -7.38 26.76 -20.43
C ARG A 41 -5.94 26.99 -19.98
N PHE A 42 -5.57 26.52 -18.79
CA PHE A 42 -4.17 26.51 -18.32
C PHE A 42 -3.32 25.48 -19.07
N ILE A 43 -3.96 24.44 -19.62
CA ILE A 43 -3.32 23.41 -20.43
C ILE A 43 -4.11 23.17 -21.72
N SER A 44 -3.41 22.73 -22.77
CA SER A 44 -4.03 22.30 -24.03
C SER A 44 -4.69 20.92 -23.90
N LYS A 45 -5.50 20.55 -24.89
CA LYS A 45 -6.11 19.22 -24.98
C LYS A 45 -5.06 18.11 -25.01
N ASP A 46 -3.98 18.31 -25.77
CA ASP A 46 -2.89 17.33 -25.89
C ASP A 46 -2.10 17.21 -24.58
N GLN A 47 -1.87 18.33 -23.90
CA GLN A 47 -1.25 18.33 -22.57
C GLN A 47 -2.12 17.59 -21.55
N ALA A 48 -3.43 17.81 -21.56
CA ALA A 48 -4.37 17.10 -20.69
C ALA A 48 -4.39 15.60 -20.98
N ALA A 49 -4.38 15.20 -22.26
CA ALA A 49 -4.34 13.80 -22.67
C ALA A 49 -3.03 13.11 -22.24
N ASN A 50 -1.88 13.78 -22.42
CA ASN A 50 -0.59 13.25 -22.00
C ASN A 50 -0.50 13.10 -20.47
N ARG A 51 -0.90 14.12 -19.70
CA ARG A 51 -0.94 14.05 -18.23
C ARG A 51 -1.88 12.94 -17.74
N LYS A 52 -3.04 12.75 -18.40
CA LYS A 52 -3.96 11.66 -18.07
C LYS A 52 -3.30 10.29 -18.28
N LYS A 53 -2.56 10.09 -19.39
CA LYS A 53 -1.81 8.85 -19.65
C LYS A 53 -0.70 8.60 -18.63
N GLU A 54 0.07 9.63 -18.28
CA GLU A 54 1.10 9.53 -17.24
C GLU A 54 0.50 9.17 -15.87
N LEU A 55 -0.64 9.77 -15.54
CA LEU A 55 -1.37 9.47 -14.30
C LEU A 55 -1.92 8.04 -14.30
N GLN A 56 -2.41 7.55 -15.44
CA GLN A 56 -2.85 6.17 -15.60
C GLN A 56 -1.71 5.18 -15.34
N TYR A 57 -0.55 5.39 -15.96
CA TYR A 57 0.62 4.54 -15.75
C TYR A 57 1.04 4.49 -14.27
N ARG A 58 1.08 5.66 -13.61
CA ARG A 58 1.39 5.74 -12.18
C ARG A 58 0.34 5.02 -11.32
N PHE A 59 -0.93 5.15 -11.65
CA PHE A 59 -1.99 4.44 -10.94
C PHE A 59 -1.83 2.93 -11.05
N GLU A 60 -1.58 2.41 -12.25
CA GLU A 60 -1.40 0.97 -12.50
C GLU A 60 -0.17 0.42 -11.77
N ASP A 61 0.94 1.17 -11.75
CA ASP A 61 2.14 0.82 -10.99
C ASP A 61 1.89 0.78 -9.46
N GLU A 62 1.17 1.77 -8.92
CA GLU A 62 0.81 1.80 -7.50
C GLU A 62 -0.21 0.72 -7.11
N VAL A 63 -1.13 0.34 -8.01
CA VAL A 63 -2.02 -0.82 -7.80
C VAL A 63 -1.18 -2.09 -7.65
N LYS A 64 -0.21 -2.30 -8.55
CA LYS A 64 0.67 -3.47 -8.50
C LYS A 64 1.49 -3.51 -7.20
N LYS A 65 2.13 -2.40 -6.83
CA LYS A 65 2.88 -2.29 -5.56
C LYS A 65 2.02 -2.58 -4.34
N TYR A 66 0.78 -2.09 -4.34
CA TYR A 66 -0.17 -2.34 -3.26
C TYR A 66 -0.53 -3.82 -3.16
N GLU A 67 -0.82 -4.48 -4.28
CA GLU A 67 -1.13 -5.91 -4.31
C GLU A 67 0.04 -6.78 -3.87
N ASP A 68 1.25 -6.46 -4.33
CA ASP A 68 2.46 -7.18 -3.93
C ASP A 68 2.75 -6.99 -2.44
N SER A 69 2.64 -5.75 -1.92
CA SER A 69 2.78 -5.48 -0.49
C SER A 69 1.74 -6.25 0.35
N LEU A 70 0.50 -6.34 -0.14
CA LEU A 70 -0.56 -7.07 0.55
C LEU A 70 -0.24 -8.57 0.64
N LYS A 71 0.31 -9.17 -0.43
CA LYS A 71 0.76 -10.57 -0.42
C LYS A 71 1.87 -10.79 0.60
N ASP A 72 2.86 -9.89 0.65
CA ASP A 72 3.97 -9.97 1.59
C ASP A 72 3.47 -9.91 3.05
N TYR A 73 2.57 -8.97 3.35
CA TYR A 73 1.96 -8.88 4.68
C TYR A 73 1.17 -10.14 5.05
N GLN A 74 0.36 -10.66 4.12
CA GLN A 74 -0.40 -11.89 4.36
C GLN A 74 0.52 -13.08 4.61
N TYR A 75 1.63 -13.20 3.87
CA TYR A 75 2.60 -14.25 4.07
C TYR A 75 3.28 -14.16 5.44
N ILE A 76 3.69 -12.96 5.86
CA ILE A 76 4.27 -12.72 7.19
C ILE A 76 3.26 -13.04 8.29
N ASP A 77 1.99 -12.66 8.11
CA ASP A 77 0.94 -12.98 9.07
C ASP A 77 0.68 -14.48 9.19
N GLN A 78 0.73 -15.23 8.08
CA GLN A 78 0.63 -16.69 8.11
C GLN A 78 1.79 -17.32 8.90
N ILE A 79 3.02 -16.82 8.69
CA ILE A 79 4.18 -17.24 9.48
C ILE A 79 3.93 -16.96 10.96
N ARG A 80 3.51 -15.74 11.33
CA ARG A 80 3.24 -15.35 12.72
C ARG A 80 2.17 -16.23 13.36
N VAL A 81 1.09 -16.55 12.65
CA VAL A 81 0.04 -17.45 13.12
C VAL A 81 0.60 -18.85 13.37
N ALA A 82 1.39 -19.40 12.45
CA ALA A 82 2.02 -20.70 12.60
C ALA A 82 2.97 -20.76 13.82
N PHE A 83 3.72 -19.68 14.07
CA PHE A 83 4.65 -19.58 15.19
C PHE A 83 3.98 -19.24 16.53
N GLY A 84 2.81 -18.62 16.54
CA GLY A 84 2.17 -18.11 17.76
C GLY A 84 2.00 -19.17 18.86
N GLY A 85 1.61 -20.39 18.49
CA GLY A 85 1.52 -21.52 19.43
C GLY A 85 2.89 -21.97 19.96
N GLN A 86 3.91 -21.97 19.10
CA GLN A 86 5.28 -22.38 19.45
C GLN A 86 5.96 -21.38 20.39
N PHE A 87 5.69 -20.09 20.21
CA PHE A 87 6.21 -19.04 21.10
C PHE A 87 5.75 -19.23 22.54
N LYS A 88 4.50 -19.62 22.75
CA LYS A 88 3.99 -19.95 24.09
C LYS A 88 4.67 -21.19 24.66
N ALA A 89 4.69 -22.29 23.90
CA ALA A 89 5.27 -23.55 24.34
C ALA A 89 6.75 -23.42 24.75
N VAL A 90 7.54 -22.64 24.01
CA VAL A 90 8.96 -22.43 24.33
C VAL A 90 9.16 -21.50 25.54
N LYS A 91 8.28 -20.52 25.76
CA LYS A 91 8.36 -19.71 26.99
C LYS A 91 8.12 -20.57 28.23
N GLU A 92 7.21 -21.54 28.14
CA GLU A 92 6.84 -22.47 29.20
C GLU A 92 7.83 -23.64 29.37
N SER A 93 8.63 -23.98 28.35
CA SER A 93 9.56 -25.14 28.40
C SER A 93 10.76 -24.95 29.31
N GLY A 94 11.08 -23.71 29.71
CA GLY A 94 12.22 -23.38 30.55
C GLY A 94 13.60 -23.47 29.87
N CYS A 95 13.67 -23.79 28.56
CA CYS A 95 14.94 -23.84 27.83
C CYS A 95 15.46 -22.42 27.51
N PRO A 96 16.61 -21.98 28.08
CA PRO A 96 17.11 -20.62 27.89
C PRO A 96 17.51 -20.32 26.44
N VAL A 97 18.10 -21.30 25.74
CA VAL A 97 18.51 -21.15 24.34
C VAL A 97 17.30 -20.98 23.42
N CYS A 98 16.27 -21.80 23.59
CA CYS A 98 15.04 -21.70 22.79
C CYS A 98 14.31 -20.38 23.06
N ARG A 99 14.30 -19.91 24.32
CA ARG A 99 13.72 -18.61 24.68
C ARG A 99 14.42 -17.46 23.95
N ARG A 100 15.76 -17.41 23.99
CA ARG A 100 16.54 -16.38 23.28
C ARG A 100 16.30 -16.42 21.78
N LEU A 101 16.26 -17.61 21.17
CA LEU A 101 16.00 -17.78 19.74
C LEU A 101 14.63 -17.19 19.34
N ILE A 102 13.59 -17.44 20.13
CA ILE A 102 12.24 -16.89 19.85
C ILE A 102 12.16 -15.39 20.07
N GLU A 103 12.87 -14.82 21.04
CA GLU A 103 12.90 -13.37 21.26
C GLU A 103 13.54 -12.62 20.08
N ILE A 104 14.54 -13.24 19.43
CA ILE A 104 15.14 -12.73 18.18
C ILE A 104 14.14 -12.85 17.02
N LEU A 105 13.52 -14.02 16.85
CA LEU A 105 12.56 -14.27 15.76
C LEU A 105 11.27 -13.42 15.87
N ASP A 106 10.81 -13.14 17.08
CA ASP A 106 9.65 -12.26 17.37
C ASP A 106 10.02 -10.76 17.32
N GLY A 107 11.28 -10.43 17.01
CA GLY A 107 11.74 -9.06 16.81
C GLY A 107 11.90 -8.24 18.10
N ARG A 108 11.80 -8.85 19.29
CA ARG A 108 11.90 -8.15 20.58
C ARG A 108 13.34 -7.90 21.02
N ASN A 109 14.32 -8.64 20.48
CA ASN A 109 15.75 -8.55 20.79
C ASN A 109 16.61 -8.32 19.53
N LEU A 110 16.20 -7.41 18.64
CA LEU A 110 16.99 -7.08 17.43
C LEU A 110 18.20 -6.17 17.72
N SER A 111 18.35 -5.68 18.95
CA SER A 111 19.41 -4.74 19.35
C SER A 111 20.75 -5.38 19.75
N GLU A 112 20.87 -6.71 19.83
CA GLU A 112 22.13 -7.37 20.21
C GLU A 112 23.19 -7.46 19.07
N GLY A 113 23.21 -6.51 18.13
CA GLY A 113 24.16 -6.57 17.02
C GLY A 113 24.29 -5.32 16.15
N GLN A 114 23.85 -4.15 16.62
CA GLN A 114 24.00 -2.88 15.88
C GLN A 114 25.11 -1.96 16.43
N ASP A 115 25.89 -2.43 17.40
CA ASP A 115 27.06 -1.71 17.93
C ASP A 115 28.37 -2.45 17.59
N THR A 116 28.79 -2.41 16.33
CA THR A 116 30.20 -2.57 15.90
C THR A 116 30.47 -1.76 14.64
#